data_AF-A0A972HJA6-F1
#
_entry.id   AF-A0A972HJA6-F1
#
_cell.length_a   1.000
_cell.length_b   1.000
_cell.length_c   1.000
_cell.angle_alpha   90.00
_cell.angle_beta   90.00
_cell.angle_gamma   90.00
#
_symmetry.space_group_name_H-M   'P 1'
#
loop_
_entity.id
_entity.type
_entity.pdbx_description
1 polymer ?
#
loop_
_entity_poly.entity_id
_entity_poly.type
_entity_poly.pdbx_seq_one_letter_code
_entity_poly.pdbx_strand_id
1 'polypeptide(L)'
;MAKKLPMLVFALALVAAACGGGSSTETPATTSPAEQSTEAPSGGGDVAAGEKIYVGTCAACHAPDGTGVTGLGKPIVGSDFVAGLSEQELVDFIKVGRDPGDPANTTGVGMPPKGGNPSLSDSDIADVVSYIKSIN
;
A
#
# COMPACT_ATOMS: atom_id res chain seq x y z
N MET A 1 42.40 33.71 -18.29
CA MET A 1 42.67 34.32 -16.97
C MET A 1 42.21 33.34 -15.90
N ALA A 2 43.15 32.56 -15.37
CA ALA A 2 42.91 31.52 -14.38
C ALA A 2 43.00 32.13 -12.97
N LYS A 3 41.92 32.04 -12.18
CA LYS A 3 41.93 32.43 -10.77
C LYS A 3 42.21 31.18 -9.93
N LYS A 4 43.47 31.10 -9.50
CA LYS A 4 43.98 30.18 -8.49
C LYS A 4 43.43 30.60 -7.13
N LEU A 5 42.96 29.66 -6.31
CA LEU A 5 42.78 29.85 -4.86
C LEU A 5 43.46 28.68 -4.13
N PRO A 6 44.22 28.93 -3.05
CA PRO A 6 45.29 28.05 -2.60
C PRO A 6 44.85 26.97 -1.61
N MET A 7 45.66 25.91 -1.56
CA MET A 7 45.75 24.99 -0.45
C MET A 7 45.96 25.73 0.88
N LEU A 8 45.21 25.32 1.90
CA LEU A 8 45.66 25.40 3.28
C LEU A 8 45.47 24.02 3.92
N VAL A 9 46.62 23.43 4.16
CA VAL A 9 46.88 22.15 4.82
C VAL A 9 46.41 22.25 6.28
N PHE A 10 45.53 21.35 6.70
CA PHE A 10 45.46 20.97 8.11
C PHE A 10 45.94 19.54 8.24
N ALA A 11 47.11 19.42 8.85
CA ALA A 11 47.83 18.21 9.05
C ALA A 11 47.31 17.48 10.31
N LEU A 12 47.43 16.15 10.25
CA LEU A 12 47.98 15.29 11.30
C LEU A 12 47.13 15.00 12.55
N ALA A 13 46.72 13.73 12.70
CA ALA A 13 47.14 12.82 13.79
C ALA A 13 46.27 11.55 13.75
N LEU A 14 46.85 10.40 13.38
CA LEU A 14 47.29 9.31 14.29
C LEU A 14 46.13 8.39 14.73
N VAL A 15 45.95 7.26 14.05
CA VAL A 15 46.47 5.91 14.41
C VAL A 15 45.62 5.20 15.46
N ALA A 16 44.98 4.09 15.08
CA ALA A 16 45.22 2.77 15.68
C ALA A 16 44.42 1.70 14.93
N ALA A 17 45.15 0.77 14.32
CA ALA A 17 44.62 -0.52 13.91
C ALA A 17 44.23 -1.32 15.16
N ALA A 18 43.01 -1.87 15.19
CA ALA A 18 42.64 -2.95 16.09
C ALA A 18 42.05 -4.08 15.24
N CYS A 19 42.88 -5.10 15.05
CA CYS A 19 42.47 -6.43 14.61
C CYS A 19 41.68 -7.05 15.77
N GLY A 20 40.43 -7.44 15.53
CA GLY A 20 39.59 -8.08 16.53
C GLY A 20 38.62 -9.03 15.86
N GLY A 21 39.09 -10.24 15.57
CA GLY A 21 38.22 -11.37 15.26
C GLY A 21 37.43 -11.77 16.51
N GLY A 22 36.11 -11.77 16.41
CA GLY A 22 35.19 -12.29 17.41
C GLY A 22 34.16 -13.17 16.72
N SER A 23 34.15 -14.44 17.08
CA SER A 23 33.16 -15.45 16.67
C SER A 23 31.73 -14.93 16.80
N SER A 24 30.92 -15.12 15.77
CA SER A 24 29.46 -15.17 15.93
C SER A 24 29.03 -16.63 15.95
N THR A 25 29.15 -17.23 17.13
CA THR A 25 28.26 -18.30 17.55
C THR A 25 27.61 -17.82 18.83
N GLU A 26 26.41 -17.26 18.72
CA GLU A 26 25.29 -17.56 19.63
C GLU A 26 24.04 -16.85 19.12
N THR A 27 23.11 -17.67 18.63
CA THR A 27 21.67 -17.38 18.50
C THR A 27 21.10 -17.17 19.90
N PRO A 28 20.12 -16.26 20.05
CA PRO A 28 18.81 -16.79 20.37
C PRO A 28 17.76 -16.23 19.42
N ALA A 29 16.90 -17.15 18.96
CA ALA A 29 15.60 -16.82 18.44
C ALA A 29 14.90 -15.91 19.46
N THR A 30 14.78 -14.62 19.13
CA THR A 30 13.83 -13.74 19.78
C THR A 30 12.60 -13.71 18.90
N THR A 31 11.70 -14.64 19.22
CA THR A 31 10.28 -14.47 18.98
C THR A 31 9.87 -13.16 19.64
N SER A 32 9.47 -12.19 18.84
CA SER A 32 8.68 -11.04 19.30
C SER A 32 7.68 -10.72 18.21
N PRO A 33 6.41 -10.48 18.60
CA PRO A 33 5.31 -11.25 18.05
C PRO A 33 4.84 -10.73 16.71
N ALA A 34 4.33 -11.66 15.90
CA ALA A 34 3.12 -11.37 15.18
C ALA A 34 2.13 -10.77 16.19
N GLU A 35 1.95 -9.45 16.14
CA GLU A 35 0.77 -8.80 16.67
C GLU A 35 -0.39 -9.20 15.75
N GLN A 36 -0.76 -10.46 15.92
CA GLN A 36 -2.09 -10.95 15.71
C GLN A 36 -2.95 -10.22 16.75
N SER A 37 -3.43 -9.04 16.39
CA SER A 37 -4.60 -8.47 17.06
C SER A 37 -5.74 -9.45 16.84
N THR A 38 -6.05 -10.17 17.91
CA THR A 38 -7.26 -10.98 18.02
C THR A 38 -8.33 -10.10 18.66
N GLU A 39 -9.25 -9.58 17.85
CA GLU A 39 -10.65 -9.28 18.18
C GLU A 39 -11.31 -8.79 16.88
N ALA A 40 -12.39 -9.32 16.30
CA ALA A 40 -13.33 -10.39 16.62
C ALA A 40 -13.91 -10.90 15.28
N PRO A 41 -14.57 -12.08 15.18
CA PRO A 41 -15.40 -12.37 14.02
C PRO A 41 -16.64 -11.47 14.09
N SER A 42 -16.58 -10.32 13.41
CA SER A 42 -17.72 -9.43 13.26
C SER A 42 -17.82 -8.97 11.81
N GLY A 43 -18.14 -9.92 10.92
CA GLY A 43 -18.77 -9.67 9.60
C GLY A 43 -18.27 -8.50 8.73
N GLY A 44 -17.01 -8.07 8.85
CA GLY A 44 -16.41 -6.94 8.15
C GLY A 44 -14.90 -6.87 8.41
N GLY A 45 -14.13 -6.28 7.50
CA GLY A 45 -12.67 -6.15 7.55
C GLY A 45 -12.16 -4.99 8.44
N ASP A 46 -10.84 -4.94 8.64
CA ASP A 46 -10.15 -3.90 9.39
C ASP A 46 -9.97 -2.64 8.52
N VAL A 47 -10.69 -1.57 8.86
CA VAL A 47 -10.65 -0.27 8.15
C VAL A 47 -9.24 0.34 8.12
N ALA A 48 -8.46 0.23 9.19
CA ALA A 48 -7.13 0.83 9.28
C ALA A 48 -6.09 0.03 8.49
N ALA A 49 -6.23 -1.30 8.43
CA ALA A 49 -5.47 -2.13 7.50
C ALA A 49 -5.84 -1.83 6.04
N GLY A 50 -7.15 -1.72 5.78
CA GLY A 50 -7.72 -1.39 4.48
C GLY A 50 -7.23 -0.06 3.93
N GLU A 51 -7.18 0.99 4.76
CA GLU A 51 -6.66 2.30 4.37
C GLU A 51 -5.21 2.21 3.86
N LYS A 52 -4.34 1.50 4.58
CA LYS A 52 -2.93 1.35 4.19
C LYS A 52 -2.80 0.67 2.83
N ILE A 53 -3.57 -0.40 2.61
CA ILE A 53 -3.58 -1.12 1.34
C ILE A 53 -4.16 -0.25 0.22
N TYR A 54 -5.25 0.47 0.50
CA TYR A 54 -5.89 1.39 -0.43
C TYR A 54 -4.92 2.49 -0.90
N VAL A 55 -4.23 3.16 0.02
CA VAL A 55 -3.24 4.19 -0.32
C VAL A 55 -2.10 3.62 -1.15
N GLY A 56 -1.64 2.40 -0.84
CA GLY A 56 -0.55 1.76 -1.57
C GLY A 56 -0.92 1.20 -2.95
N THR A 57 -2.17 0.80 -3.15
CA THR A 57 -2.59 0.04 -4.35
C THR A 57 -3.63 0.78 -5.20
N CYS A 58 -4.60 1.44 -4.57
CA CYS A 58 -5.80 1.95 -5.24
C CYS A 58 -5.75 3.45 -5.51
N ALA A 59 -5.12 4.21 -4.60
CA ALA A 59 -5.12 5.67 -4.61
C ALA A 59 -4.46 6.30 -5.84
N ALA A 60 -3.55 5.59 -6.52
CA ALA A 60 -2.92 6.07 -7.75
C ALA A 60 -3.96 6.36 -8.87
N CYS A 61 -5.06 5.61 -8.88
CA CYS A 61 -6.16 5.79 -9.84
C CYS A 61 -7.38 6.47 -9.21
N HIS A 62 -7.69 6.15 -7.96
CA HIS A 62 -8.91 6.60 -7.28
C HIS A 62 -8.71 7.81 -6.36
N ALA A 63 -7.51 8.41 -6.36
CA ALA A 63 -7.03 9.44 -5.43
C ALA A 63 -6.91 8.95 -3.97
N PRO A 64 -6.02 9.52 -3.14
CA PRO A 64 -5.88 9.11 -1.74
C PRO A 64 -7.14 9.31 -0.89
N ASP A 65 -7.97 10.28 -1.25
CA ASP A 65 -9.23 10.61 -0.58
C ASP A 65 -10.44 9.97 -1.27
N GLY A 66 -10.24 9.10 -2.27
CA GLY A 66 -11.33 8.46 -2.99
C GLY A 66 -12.10 9.39 -3.93
N THR A 67 -11.64 10.61 -4.20
CA THR A 67 -12.34 11.55 -5.09
C THR A 67 -12.20 11.21 -6.58
N GLY A 68 -11.34 10.25 -6.92
CA GLY A 68 -11.07 9.83 -8.30
C GLY A 68 -10.08 10.73 -9.02
N VAL A 69 -9.66 10.27 -10.19
CA VAL A 69 -8.76 11.00 -11.10
C VAL A 69 -9.40 11.03 -12.48
N THR A 70 -9.67 12.22 -13.02
CA THR A 70 -10.34 12.39 -14.31
C THR A 70 -9.59 11.64 -15.42
N GLY A 71 -10.32 10.80 -16.16
CA GLY A 71 -9.75 9.99 -17.24
C GLY A 71 -8.99 8.74 -16.78
N LEU A 72 -8.99 8.43 -15.48
CA LEU A 72 -8.31 7.26 -14.93
C LEU A 72 -9.25 6.45 -14.01
N GLY A 73 -9.29 6.75 -12.71
CA GLY A 73 -10.20 6.09 -11.76
C GLY A 73 -11.40 6.95 -11.39
N LYS A 74 -12.57 6.32 -11.25
CA LYS A 74 -13.79 7.01 -10.82
C LYS A 74 -13.73 7.44 -9.34
N PRO A 75 -14.51 8.45 -8.94
CA PRO A 75 -14.76 8.70 -7.53
C PRO A 75 -15.34 7.46 -6.85
N ILE A 76 -14.78 7.16 -5.69
CA ILE A 76 -15.32 6.23 -4.71
C ILE A 76 -16.27 6.98 -3.79
N VAL A 77 -15.91 8.16 -3.31
CA VAL A 77 -16.77 8.98 -2.44
C VAL A 77 -18.08 9.32 -3.15
N GLY A 78 -19.22 9.09 -2.49
CA GLY A 78 -20.55 9.35 -3.04
C GLY A 78 -20.92 8.47 -4.24
N SER A 79 -20.30 7.31 -4.39
CA SER A 79 -20.55 6.40 -5.51
C SER A 79 -21.78 5.52 -5.25
N ASP A 80 -22.82 5.68 -6.06
CA ASP A 80 -24.01 4.81 -6.02
C ASP A 80 -23.66 3.33 -6.27
N PHE A 81 -22.62 3.07 -7.07
CA PHE A 81 -22.13 1.70 -7.31
C PHE A 81 -21.57 1.08 -6.03
N VAL A 82 -20.79 1.83 -5.26
CA VAL A 82 -20.25 1.34 -3.98
C VAL A 82 -21.35 1.25 -2.94
N ALA A 83 -22.26 2.23 -2.87
CA ALA A 83 -23.38 2.23 -1.94
C ALA A 83 -24.37 1.07 -2.19
N GLY A 84 -24.61 0.73 -3.47
CA GLY A 84 -25.60 -0.26 -3.88
C GLY A 84 -25.16 -1.73 -3.76
N LEU A 85 -23.87 -1.99 -3.55
CA LEU A 85 -23.33 -3.35 -3.41
C LEU A 85 -23.10 -3.72 -1.94
N SER A 86 -23.28 -5.00 -1.60
CA SER A 86 -22.78 -5.55 -0.33
C SER A 86 -21.25 -5.56 -0.29
N GLU A 87 -20.66 -5.72 0.90
CA GLU A 87 -19.21 -5.85 1.03
C GLU A 87 -18.67 -7.05 0.22
N GLN A 88 -19.36 -8.19 0.27
CA GLN A 88 -18.95 -9.38 -0.48
C GLN A 88 -18.96 -9.15 -2.00
N GLU A 89 -19.99 -8.47 -2.52
CA GLU A 89 -20.06 -8.13 -3.95
C GLU A 89 -18.92 -7.18 -4.36
N LEU A 90 -18.52 -6.25 -3.48
CA LEU A 90 -17.36 -5.39 -3.73
C LEU A 90 -16.05 -6.17 -3.67
N VAL A 91 -15.90 -7.12 -2.74
CA VAL A 91 -14.73 -8.01 -2.69
C VAL A 91 -14.61 -8.78 -4.00
N ASP A 92 -15.70 -9.40 -4.45
CA ASP A 92 -15.72 -10.17 -5.69
C ASP A 92 -15.45 -9.29 -6.91
N PHE A 93 -16.01 -8.08 -6.95
CA PHE A 93 -15.72 -7.09 -7.97
C PHE A 93 -14.24 -6.70 -8.01
N ILE A 94 -13.63 -6.38 -6.86
CA ILE A 94 -12.21 -6.00 -6.79
C ILE A 94 -11.31 -7.16 -7.20
N LYS A 95 -11.66 -8.41 -6.86
CA LYS A 95 -10.87 -9.60 -7.24
C LYS A 95 -10.74 -9.76 -8.75
N VAL A 96 -11.77 -9.41 -9.52
CA VAL A 96 -11.78 -9.54 -10.99
C VAL A 96 -11.51 -8.24 -11.73
N GLY A 97 -11.84 -7.10 -11.14
CA GLY A 97 -11.76 -5.79 -11.78
C GLY A 97 -12.87 -5.57 -12.82
N ARG A 98 -12.64 -4.63 -13.75
CA ARG A 98 -13.54 -4.33 -14.87
C ARG A 98 -12.73 -4.10 -16.12
N ASP A 99 -13.02 -4.88 -17.16
CA ASP A 99 -12.36 -4.77 -18.46
C ASP A 99 -12.66 -3.40 -19.14
N PRO A 100 -11.73 -2.81 -19.91
CA PRO A 100 -11.99 -1.59 -20.67
C PRO A 100 -13.14 -1.72 -21.69
N GLY A 101 -13.42 -2.93 -22.19
CA GLY A 101 -14.52 -3.23 -23.12
C GLY A 101 -15.84 -3.63 -22.47
N ASP A 102 -15.91 -3.69 -21.13
CA ASP A 102 -17.16 -3.96 -20.41
C ASP A 102 -18.20 -2.86 -20.73
N PRO A 103 -19.44 -3.19 -21.12
CA PRO A 103 -20.46 -2.20 -21.46
C PRO A 103 -20.82 -1.25 -20.31
N ALA A 104 -20.59 -1.65 -19.04
CA ALA A 104 -20.75 -0.79 -17.87
C ALA A 104 -19.51 0.08 -17.57
N ASN A 105 -18.40 -0.12 -18.30
CA ASN A 105 -17.23 0.73 -18.19
C ASN A 105 -17.44 2.04 -18.96
N THR A 106 -17.57 3.14 -18.22
CA THR A 106 -17.79 4.48 -18.79
C THR A 106 -16.50 5.30 -18.91
N THR A 107 -15.36 4.82 -18.42
CA THR A 107 -14.06 5.52 -18.57
C THR A 107 -13.26 5.01 -19.75
N GLY A 108 -13.54 3.79 -20.24
CA GLY A 108 -12.71 3.10 -21.24
C GLY A 108 -11.35 2.65 -20.71
N VAL A 109 -11.09 2.87 -19.41
CA VAL A 109 -9.88 2.44 -18.70
C VAL A 109 -10.22 1.20 -17.89
N GLY A 110 -9.43 0.15 -18.04
CA GLY A 110 -9.60 -1.07 -17.27
C GLY A 110 -9.26 -0.87 -15.80
N MET A 111 -10.12 -1.38 -14.91
CA MET A 111 -9.74 -1.63 -13.52
C MET A 111 -9.14 -3.04 -13.45
N PRO A 112 -7.83 -3.21 -13.25
CA PRO A 112 -7.22 -4.53 -13.21
C PRO A 112 -7.68 -5.34 -11.99
N PRO A 113 -7.63 -6.69 -12.08
CA PRO A 113 -7.84 -7.58 -10.93
C PRO A 113 -7.01 -7.13 -9.73
N LYS A 114 -7.63 -7.07 -8.55
CA LYS A 114 -7.01 -6.69 -7.27
C LYS A 114 -6.29 -5.33 -7.32
N GLY A 115 -6.78 -4.39 -8.13
CA GLY A 115 -6.14 -3.09 -8.31
C GLY A 115 -4.74 -3.16 -8.94
N GLY A 116 -4.40 -4.27 -9.60
CA GLY A 116 -3.09 -4.51 -10.20
C GLY A 116 -2.07 -5.13 -9.23
N ASN A 117 -2.49 -5.48 -8.01
CA ASN A 117 -1.65 -6.14 -7.02
C ASN A 117 -2.09 -7.60 -6.82
N PRO A 118 -1.50 -8.57 -7.55
CA PRO A 118 -1.89 -9.97 -7.45
C PRO A 118 -1.57 -10.62 -6.10
N SER A 119 -0.72 -9.98 -5.28
CA SER A 119 -0.29 -10.50 -3.98
C SER A 119 -1.32 -10.28 -2.87
N LEU A 120 -2.35 -9.45 -3.08
CA LEU A 120 -3.40 -9.24 -2.09
C LEU A 120 -4.18 -10.54 -1.86
N SER A 121 -4.30 -10.94 -0.59
CA SER A 121 -5.16 -12.03 -0.16
C SER A 121 -6.64 -11.62 -0.15
N ASP A 122 -7.54 -12.59 0.04
CA ASP A 122 -8.96 -12.29 0.14
C ASP A 122 -9.29 -11.47 1.40
N SER A 123 -8.55 -11.66 2.51
CA SER A 123 -8.68 -10.83 3.71
C SER A 123 -8.20 -9.40 3.47
N ASP A 124 -7.08 -9.21 2.75
CA ASP A 124 -6.59 -7.86 2.42
C ASP A 124 -7.64 -7.08 1.60
N ILE A 125 -8.33 -7.76 0.69
CA ILE A 125 -9.38 -7.13 -0.12
C ILE A 125 -10.61 -6.83 0.74
N ALA A 126 -10.97 -7.69 1.68
CA ALA A 126 -12.05 -7.42 2.63
C ALA A 126 -11.76 -6.18 3.48
N ASP A 127 -10.53 -6.04 3.99
CA ASP A 127 -10.08 -4.86 4.74
C ASP A 127 -10.20 -3.58 3.87
N VAL A 128 -9.73 -3.64 2.62
CA VAL A 128 -9.88 -2.53 1.65
C VAL A 128 -11.34 -2.17 1.41
N VAL A 129 -12.22 -3.15 1.30
CA VAL A 129 -13.66 -2.91 1.11
C VAL A 129 -14.26 -2.21 2.33
N SER A 130 -13.90 -2.62 3.54
CA SER A 130 -14.37 -1.94 4.76
C SER A 130 -13.87 -0.50 4.83
N TYR A 131 -12.64 -0.22 4.40
CA TYR A 131 -12.17 1.16 4.24
C TYR A 131 -12.96 1.94 3.17
N ILE A 132 -13.14 1.38 1.98
CA ILE A 132 -13.92 1.98 0.88
C ILE A 132 -15.34 2.33 1.35
N LYS A 133 -15.99 1.44 2.11
CA LYS A 133 -17.31 1.68 2.70
C LYS A 133 -17.30 2.80 3.73
N SER A 134 -16.22 2.96 4.49
CA SER A 134 -16.11 4.02 5.51
C SER A 134 -15.95 5.42 4.92
N ILE A 135 -15.44 5.54 3.68
CA ILE A 135 -15.20 6.83 3.01
C ILE A 135 -16.23 7.17 1.92
N ASN A 136 -17.15 6.26 1.60
CA ASN A 136 -18.12 6.42 0.51
C ASN A 136 -19.36 7.23 0.90
#